data_AF-A0A409W417-F1
#
_entry.id   AF-A0A409W417-F1
#
_cell.length_a   1.000
_cell.length_b   1.000
_cell.length_c   1.000
_cell.angle_alpha   90.00
_cell.angle_beta   90.00
_cell.angle_gamma   90.00
#
_symmetry.space_group_name_H-M   'P 1'
#
loop_
_entity.id
_entity.type
_entity.pdbx_description
1 polymer ?
#
loop_
_entity_poly.entity_id
_entity_poly.type
_entity_poly.pdbx_seq_one_letter_code
_entity_poly.pdbx_strand_id
1 'polypeptide(L)'
;MLISNEKQSKVYKSYSHLPLTARPLDLLYVAFFGIHLIATLVVDLQYFYPAWLVPGWMRALLDFYIGMSKDPLVGGVDGAFGGSEHLVWFKTFLALEAVFQAPVFVLGFRALRRGSKSIYPLLILYGASSATTTLACITTILQTPQTTPETLAQGIVSVTTQERLMLLSSYVPFFLVPFIMAVDMTLRVSKLVRKAIKLEDEEKWK
;
A
#
# COMPACT_ATOMS: atom_id res chain seq x y z
N MET A 1 8.86 22.81 -55.28
CA MET A 1 9.55 23.49 -54.16
C MET A 1 9.08 22.85 -52.87
N LEU A 2 9.73 21.76 -52.48
CA LEU A 2 9.40 20.95 -51.30
C LEU A 2 10.02 21.62 -50.07
N ILE A 3 9.20 22.34 -49.31
CA ILE A 3 9.62 22.94 -48.05
C ILE A 3 9.81 21.80 -47.04
N SER A 4 11.02 21.76 -46.48
CA SER A 4 11.53 20.77 -45.54
C SER A 4 10.54 20.44 -44.43
N ASN A 5 10.11 19.18 -44.38
CA ASN A 5 9.33 18.59 -43.29
C ASN A 5 10.21 18.22 -42.07
N GLU A 6 11.38 18.86 -41.94
CA GLU A 6 12.47 18.41 -41.07
C GLU A 6 12.58 19.17 -39.74
N LYS A 7 11.66 20.11 -39.45
CA LYS A 7 11.75 21.00 -38.27
C LYS A 7 10.65 20.84 -37.21
N GLN A 8 9.97 19.69 -37.15
CA GLN A 8 9.00 19.39 -36.08
C GLN A 8 9.29 18.14 -35.24
N SER A 9 10.50 17.58 -35.29
CA SER A 9 10.94 16.57 -34.31
C SER A 9 11.45 17.22 -33.01
N LYS A 10 10.59 17.96 -32.31
CA LYS A 10 10.79 18.15 -30.87
C LYS A 10 10.41 16.82 -30.23
N VAL A 11 11.45 16.01 -29.96
CA VAL A 11 11.40 14.71 -29.28
C VAL A 11 10.28 14.66 -28.24
N TYR A 12 9.12 14.13 -28.61
CA TYR A 12 8.13 13.71 -27.62
C TYR A 12 8.76 12.52 -26.90
N LYS A 13 9.48 12.77 -25.80
CA LYS A 13 9.84 11.68 -24.87
C LYS A 13 8.53 11.07 -24.40
N SER A 14 8.16 9.92 -24.97
CA SER A 14 7.06 9.12 -24.41
C SER A 14 7.31 8.97 -22.91
N TYR A 15 6.24 9.06 -22.12
CA TYR A 15 6.30 8.92 -20.67
C TYR A 15 7.13 7.71 -20.21
N SER A 16 7.10 6.63 -20.99
CA SER A 16 7.87 5.39 -20.78
C SER A 16 9.39 5.54 -20.90
N HIS A 17 9.89 6.57 -21.59
CA HIS A 17 11.32 6.85 -21.77
C HIS A 17 11.86 7.85 -20.74
N LEU A 18 11.01 8.41 -19.87
CA LEU A 18 11.48 9.25 -18.78
C LEU A 18 12.06 8.36 -17.67
N PRO A 19 13.28 8.67 -17.17
CA PRO A 19 13.84 7.96 -16.02
C PRO A 19 12.90 8.13 -14.81
N LEU A 20 12.94 7.17 -13.88
CA LEU A 20 12.05 7.18 -12.71
C LEU A 20 12.29 8.42 -11.82
N THR A 21 13.53 8.94 -11.79
CA THR A 21 13.89 10.19 -11.10
C THR A 21 13.19 11.43 -11.67
N ALA A 22 12.73 11.39 -12.92
CA ALA A 22 11.92 12.43 -13.54
C ALA A 22 10.39 12.21 -13.34
N ARG A 23 10.01 11.17 -12.60
CA ARG A 23 8.62 10.79 -12.31
C ARG A 23 8.46 10.59 -10.78
N PRO A 24 8.44 11.67 -9.98
CA PRO A 24 8.59 11.59 -8.52
C PRO A 24 7.50 10.75 -7.84
N LEU A 25 6.25 10.83 -8.31
CA LEU A 25 5.17 9.98 -7.77
C LEU A 25 5.38 8.50 -8.13
N ASP A 26 5.77 8.19 -9.37
CA ASP A 26 6.09 6.80 -9.75
C ASP A 26 7.28 6.27 -8.94
N LEU A 27 8.28 7.11 -8.64
CA LEU A 27 9.41 6.75 -7.78
C LEU A 27 8.94 6.43 -6.36
N LEU A 28 8.09 7.28 -5.78
CA LEU A 28 7.48 7.05 -4.47
C LEU A 28 6.72 5.73 -4.45
N TYR A 29 5.88 5.46 -5.45
CA TYR A 29 5.09 4.22 -5.52
C TYR A 29 5.96 2.98 -5.70
N VAL A 30 7.01 3.05 -6.52
CA VAL A 30 7.97 1.94 -6.70
C VAL A 30 8.72 1.66 -5.40
N ALA A 31 9.19 2.69 -4.70
CA ALA A 31 9.85 2.53 -3.41
C ALA A 31 8.89 1.93 -2.37
N PHE A 32 7.66 2.45 -2.33
CA PHE A 32 6.61 1.95 -1.45
C PHE A 32 6.30 0.48 -1.72
N PHE A 33 6.07 0.06 -2.96
CA PHE A 33 5.84 -1.35 -3.28
C PHE A 33 7.00 -2.26 -2.88
N GLY A 34 8.25 -1.80 -3.02
CA GLY A 34 9.42 -2.57 -2.61
C GLY A 34 9.47 -2.79 -1.10
N ILE A 35 9.33 -1.73 -0.32
CA ILE A 35 9.36 -1.80 1.15
C ILE A 35 8.15 -2.57 1.68
N HIS A 36 6.96 -2.29 1.14
CA HIS A 36 5.72 -2.92 1.55
C HIS A 36 5.72 -4.42 1.24
N LEU A 37 6.22 -4.85 0.07
CA LEU A 37 6.35 -6.27 -0.22
C LEU A 37 7.26 -6.99 0.78
N ILE A 38 8.37 -6.36 1.18
CA ILE A 38 9.25 -6.95 2.20
C ILE A 38 8.51 -7.04 3.54
N ALA A 39 7.85 -5.96 3.98
CA ALA A 39 7.08 -5.94 5.21
C ALA A 39 5.99 -7.02 5.21
N THR A 40 5.19 -7.11 4.14
CA THR A 40 4.14 -8.12 3.97
C THR A 40 4.69 -9.53 4.08
N LEU A 41 5.76 -9.86 3.35
CA LEU A 41 6.34 -11.20 3.38
C LEU A 41 6.94 -11.52 4.75
N VAL A 42 7.58 -10.54 5.41
CA VAL A 42 8.34 -10.75 6.65
C VAL A 42 7.48 -10.61 7.90
N VAL A 43 6.36 -9.90 7.86
CA VAL A 43 5.53 -9.58 9.04
C VAL A 43 4.10 -10.08 8.82
N ASP A 44 3.38 -9.50 7.87
CA ASP A 44 1.93 -9.71 7.75
C ASP A 44 1.55 -11.15 7.39
N LEU A 45 2.29 -11.76 6.46
CA LEU A 45 2.02 -13.13 6.02
C LEU A 45 2.51 -14.21 6.99
N GLN A 46 3.26 -13.86 8.04
CA GLN A 46 3.61 -14.83 9.09
C GLN A 46 2.35 -15.45 9.71
N TYR A 47 1.25 -14.71 9.76
CA TYR A 47 -0.04 -15.20 10.23
C TYR A 47 -0.51 -16.47 9.48
N PHE A 48 -0.17 -16.60 8.19
CA PHE A 48 -0.54 -17.76 7.36
C PHE A 48 0.58 -18.80 7.25
N TYR A 49 1.80 -18.47 7.66
CA TYR A 49 2.93 -19.36 7.45
C TYR A 49 2.89 -20.52 8.45
N PRO A 50 3.11 -21.76 7.98
CA PRO A 50 3.40 -22.85 8.89
C PRO A 50 4.75 -22.61 9.56
N ALA A 51 4.94 -23.13 10.78
CA ALA A 51 6.14 -22.87 11.59
C ALA A 51 7.47 -23.15 10.86
N TRP A 52 7.52 -24.15 9.97
CA TRP A 52 8.71 -24.49 9.21
C TRP A 52 9.12 -23.44 8.15
N LEU A 53 8.21 -22.54 7.77
CA LEU A 53 8.46 -21.46 6.82
C LEU A 53 8.90 -20.16 7.51
N VAL A 54 8.91 -20.12 8.84
CA VAL A 54 9.29 -18.94 9.64
C VAL A 54 10.63 -19.19 10.32
N PRO A 55 11.76 -18.72 9.74
CA PRO A 55 13.06 -18.80 10.38
C PRO A 55 13.10 -18.03 11.70
N GLY A 56 13.99 -18.43 12.61
CA GLY A 56 14.09 -17.80 13.94
C GLY A 56 14.33 -16.28 13.90
N TRP A 57 15.09 -15.75 12.95
CA TRP A 57 15.31 -14.31 12.81
C TRP A 57 14.04 -13.54 12.43
N MET A 58 13.16 -14.17 11.63
CA MET A 58 11.92 -13.59 11.15
C MET A 58 10.87 -13.56 12.26
N ARG A 59 10.80 -14.65 13.03
CA ARG A 59 10.01 -14.70 14.27
C ARG A 59 10.49 -13.66 15.28
N ALA A 60 11.80 -13.60 15.53
CA ALA A 60 12.39 -12.65 16.46
C ALA A 60 12.14 -11.18 16.07
N LEU A 61 12.09 -10.87 14.77
CA LEU A 61 11.73 -9.54 14.29
C LEU A 61 10.27 -9.19 14.60
N LEU A 62 9.34 -10.13 14.40
CA LEU A 62 7.93 -9.95 14.76
C LEU A 62 7.75 -9.81 16.28
N ASP A 63 8.43 -10.64 17.07
CA ASP A 63 8.42 -10.55 18.54
C ASP A 63 8.96 -9.21 19.02
N PHE A 64 10.07 -8.75 18.45
CA PHE A 64 10.64 -7.43 18.75
C PHE A 64 9.65 -6.31 18.42
N TYR A 65 9.03 -6.37 17.24
CA TYR A 65 8.04 -5.39 16.83
C TYR A 65 6.84 -5.36 17.79
N ILE A 66 6.22 -6.51 18.10
CA ILE A 66 5.09 -6.61 19.02
C ILE A 66 5.48 -6.13 20.42
N GLY A 67 6.66 -6.51 20.91
CA GLY A 67 7.17 -6.11 22.21
C GLY A 67 7.37 -4.59 22.34
N MET A 68 7.89 -3.97 21.28
CA MET A 68 8.17 -2.53 21.21
C MET A 68 6.91 -1.70 20.97
N SER A 69 5.97 -2.16 20.14
CA SER A 69 4.82 -1.38 19.67
C SER A 69 3.53 -1.64 20.40
N LYS A 70 3.40 -2.81 21.03
CA LYS A 70 2.13 -3.31 21.56
C LYS A 70 1.00 -3.25 20.52
N ASP A 71 1.32 -3.46 19.24
CA ASP A 71 0.36 -3.33 18.15
C ASP A 71 -0.86 -4.24 18.37
N PRO A 72 -2.04 -3.69 18.65
CA PRO A 72 -3.22 -4.49 19.04
C PRO A 72 -3.73 -5.36 17.89
N LEU A 73 -3.38 -5.04 16.64
CA LEU A 73 -3.80 -5.78 15.45
C LEU A 73 -2.83 -6.93 15.18
N VAL A 74 -1.55 -6.61 14.98
CA VAL A 74 -0.52 -7.60 14.65
C VAL A 74 -0.26 -8.53 15.83
N GLY A 75 -0.03 -7.98 17.03
CA GLY A 75 0.13 -8.80 18.23
C GLY A 75 -1.17 -9.52 18.63
N GLY A 76 -2.32 -8.94 18.29
CA GLY A 76 -3.62 -9.56 18.48
C GLY A 76 -3.78 -10.84 17.65
N VAL A 77 -3.52 -10.80 16.34
CA VAL A 77 -3.64 -12.00 15.48
C VAL A 77 -2.54 -13.03 15.72
N ASP A 78 -1.38 -12.58 16.18
CA ASP A 78 -0.27 -13.44 16.62
C ASP A 78 -0.60 -14.21 17.91
N GLY A 79 -1.57 -13.73 18.69
CA GLY A 79 -1.98 -14.32 19.96
C GLY A 79 -1.20 -13.79 21.17
N ALA A 80 -0.36 -12.77 20.98
CA ALA A 80 0.42 -12.15 22.06
C ALA A 80 -0.46 -11.49 23.14
N PHE A 81 -1.71 -11.15 22.79
CA PHE A 81 -2.67 -10.49 23.67
C PHE A 81 -3.94 -11.31 23.95
N GLY A 82 -3.86 -12.63 23.79
CA GLY A 82 -4.97 -13.55 24.03
C GLY A 82 -5.76 -13.90 22.77
N GLY A 83 -7.07 -14.11 22.92
CA GLY A 83 -7.96 -14.53 21.83
C GLY A 83 -8.09 -13.48 20.73
N SER A 84 -8.08 -13.93 19.47
CA SER A 84 -8.10 -13.07 18.27
C SER A 84 -9.39 -13.18 17.45
N GLU A 85 -10.48 -13.70 18.06
CA GLU A 85 -11.79 -13.89 17.43
C GLU A 85 -12.42 -12.56 17.02
N HIS A 86 -12.21 -11.51 17.82
CA HIS A 86 -12.68 -10.16 17.53
C HIS A 86 -11.95 -9.50 16.32
N LEU A 87 -10.84 -10.08 15.86
CA LEU A 87 -10.02 -9.60 14.73
C LEU A 87 -10.28 -10.34 13.42
N VAL A 88 -11.40 -11.05 13.27
CA VAL A 88 -11.75 -11.73 12.01
C VAL A 88 -11.76 -10.78 10.80
N TRP A 89 -12.18 -9.53 11.00
CA TRP A 89 -12.11 -8.51 9.96
C TRP A 89 -10.66 -8.22 9.52
N PHE A 90 -9.72 -8.15 10.46
CA PHE A 90 -8.30 -7.88 10.18
C PHE A 90 -7.63 -9.09 9.52
N LYS A 91 -7.95 -10.31 9.97
CA LYS A 91 -7.53 -11.57 9.32
C LYS A 91 -7.99 -11.61 7.86
N THR A 92 -9.19 -11.09 7.57
CA THR A 92 -9.70 -10.98 6.19
C THR A 92 -8.88 -9.97 5.38
N PHE A 93 -8.42 -8.88 5.98
CA PHE A 93 -7.52 -7.93 5.31
C PHE A 93 -6.14 -8.52 5.05
N LEU A 94 -5.58 -9.29 5.99
CA LEU A 94 -4.34 -10.05 5.75
C LEU A 94 -4.48 -11.04 4.60
N ALA A 95 -5.64 -11.72 4.50
CA ALA A 95 -5.91 -12.61 3.38
C ALA A 95 -6.00 -11.84 2.06
N LEU A 96 -6.71 -10.70 2.04
CA LEU A 96 -6.77 -9.80 0.89
C LEU A 96 -5.38 -9.29 0.50
N GLU A 97 -4.53 -9.00 1.47
CA GLU A 97 -3.14 -8.61 1.22
C GLU A 97 -2.38 -9.73 0.52
N ALA A 98 -2.45 -10.95 1.03
CA ALA A 98 -1.79 -12.11 0.46
C ALA A 98 -2.22 -12.41 -0.98
N VAL A 99 -3.53 -12.40 -1.25
CA VAL A 99 -4.09 -12.87 -2.54
C VAL A 99 -4.19 -11.78 -3.59
N PHE A 100 -4.27 -10.51 -3.19
CA PHE A 100 -4.47 -9.39 -4.09
C PHE A 100 -3.36 -8.34 -4.00
N GLN A 101 -3.09 -7.80 -2.81
CA GLN A 101 -2.17 -6.67 -2.70
C GLN A 101 -0.71 -7.06 -2.99
N ALA A 102 -0.21 -8.17 -2.42
CA ALA A 102 1.15 -8.65 -2.64
C ALA A 102 1.47 -8.94 -4.12
N PRO A 103 0.60 -9.65 -4.89
CA PRO A 103 0.75 -9.74 -6.33
C PRO A 103 0.78 -8.37 -7.04
N VAL A 104 -0.08 -7.42 -6.63
CA VAL A 104 -0.09 -6.07 -7.18
C VAL A 104 1.20 -5.31 -6.87
N PHE A 105 1.85 -5.53 -5.73
CA PHE A 105 3.15 -4.90 -5.43
C PHE A 105 4.19 -5.25 -6.49
N VAL A 106 4.29 -6.53 -6.85
CA VAL A 106 5.23 -7.02 -7.87
C VAL A 106 4.88 -6.45 -9.25
N LEU A 107 3.60 -6.47 -9.61
CA LEU A 107 3.14 -5.96 -10.91
C LEU A 107 3.31 -4.44 -11.02
N GLY A 108 2.93 -3.69 -10.00
CA GLY A 108 3.05 -2.24 -9.87
C GLY A 108 4.50 -1.79 -9.92
N PHE A 109 5.36 -2.41 -9.12
CA PHE A 109 6.80 -2.16 -9.12
C PHE A 109 7.40 -2.30 -10.54
N ARG A 110 7.12 -3.42 -11.21
CA ARG A 110 7.64 -3.70 -12.55
C ARG A 110 7.07 -2.77 -13.61
N ALA A 111 5.76 -2.52 -13.58
CA ALA A 111 5.06 -1.73 -14.58
C ALA A 111 5.42 -0.24 -14.50
N LEU A 112 5.47 0.33 -13.30
CA LEU A 112 5.84 1.73 -13.09
C LEU A 112 7.31 1.98 -13.45
N ARG A 113 8.23 1.06 -13.14
CA ARG A 113 9.62 1.15 -13.60
C ARG A 113 9.73 1.26 -15.12
N ARG A 114 8.90 0.51 -15.85
CA ARG A 114 8.82 0.53 -17.33
C ARG A 114 7.97 1.69 -17.88
N GLY A 115 7.33 2.48 -17.02
CA GLY A 115 6.42 3.56 -17.41
C GLY A 115 5.18 3.06 -18.18
N SER A 116 4.73 1.84 -17.89
CA SER A 116 3.53 1.27 -18.51
C SER A 116 2.27 1.93 -17.96
N LYS A 117 1.43 2.44 -18.85
CA LYS A 117 0.14 3.07 -18.49
C LYS A 117 -0.98 2.05 -18.27
N SER A 118 -0.82 0.82 -18.74
CA SER A 118 -1.84 -0.23 -18.60
C SER A 118 -2.08 -0.67 -17.15
N ILE A 119 -1.15 -0.36 -16.24
CA ILE A 119 -1.27 -0.71 -14.83
C ILE A 119 -2.21 0.21 -14.06
N TYR A 120 -2.51 1.41 -14.59
CA TYR A 120 -3.22 2.44 -13.83
C TYR A 120 -4.57 1.97 -13.26
N PRO A 121 -5.45 1.26 -14.01
CA PRO A 121 -6.71 0.76 -13.44
C PRO A 121 -6.50 -0.17 -12.24
N LEU A 122 -5.50 -1.06 -12.31
CA LEU A 122 -5.17 -1.96 -11.21
C LEU A 122 -4.63 -1.19 -9.99
N LEU A 123 -3.84 -0.15 -10.22
CA LEU A 123 -3.33 0.71 -9.14
C LEU A 123 -4.42 1.57 -8.48
N ILE A 124 -5.49 1.94 -9.21
CA ILE A 124 -6.67 2.58 -8.61
C ILE A 124 -7.36 1.61 -7.65
N LEU A 125 -7.65 0.39 -8.11
CA LEU A 125 -8.31 -0.64 -7.30
C LEU A 125 -7.49 -0.96 -6.05
N TYR A 126 -6.18 -1.18 -6.23
CA TYR A 126 -5.26 -1.41 -5.13
C TYR A 126 -5.19 -0.22 -4.17
N GLY A 127 -4.99 0.99 -4.67
CA GLY A 127 -4.83 2.18 -3.84
C GLY A 127 -6.07 2.44 -2.98
N ALA A 128 -7.26 2.32 -3.57
CA ALA A 128 -8.52 2.46 -2.85
C ALA A 128 -8.70 1.36 -1.80
N SER A 129 -8.47 0.09 -2.17
CA SER A 129 -8.59 -1.06 -1.26
C SER A 129 -7.65 -0.94 -0.07
N SER A 130 -6.35 -0.71 -0.33
CA SER A 130 -5.32 -0.62 0.72
C SER A 130 -5.53 0.59 1.62
N ALA A 131 -5.93 1.75 1.06
CA ALA A 131 -6.30 2.91 1.89
C ALA A 131 -7.48 2.60 2.81
N THR A 132 -8.52 1.91 2.34
CA THR A 132 -9.68 1.54 3.16
C THR A 132 -9.31 0.57 4.28
N THR A 133 -8.52 -0.47 4.00
CA THR A 133 -8.11 -1.44 5.02
C THR A 133 -7.21 -0.79 6.08
N THR A 134 -6.26 0.06 5.66
CA THR A 134 -5.37 0.75 6.59
C THR A 134 -6.10 1.81 7.42
N LEU A 135 -7.13 2.47 6.86
CA LEU A 135 -7.96 3.40 7.62
C LEU A 135 -8.67 2.70 8.79
N ALA A 136 -9.23 1.50 8.56
CA ALA A 136 -9.84 0.70 9.63
C ALA A 136 -8.82 0.32 10.72
N CYS A 137 -7.57 0.07 10.34
CA CYS A 137 -6.48 -0.19 11.29
C CYS A 137 -6.15 1.07 12.12
N ILE A 138 -6.00 2.23 11.47
CA ILE A 138 -5.77 3.52 12.14
C ILE A 138 -6.89 3.83 13.14
N THR A 139 -8.15 3.64 12.75
CA THR A 139 -9.28 3.88 13.66
C THR A 139 -9.24 2.93 14.86
N THR A 140 -8.83 1.68 14.66
CA THR A 140 -8.66 0.71 15.76
C THR A 140 -7.56 1.16 16.73
N ILE A 141 -6.41 1.60 16.22
CA ILE A 141 -5.29 2.11 17.04
C ILE A 141 -5.73 3.35 17.85
N LEU A 142 -6.47 4.26 17.22
CA LEU A 142 -6.99 5.46 17.90
C LEU A 142 -8.02 5.12 18.99
N GLN A 143 -8.81 4.08 18.79
CA GLN A 143 -9.80 3.60 19.75
C GLN A 143 -9.22 2.65 20.80
N THR A 144 -7.98 2.19 20.63
CA THR A 144 -7.33 1.31 21.60
C THR A 144 -7.12 2.06 22.92
N PRO A 145 -7.58 1.52 24.07
CA PRO A 145 -7.49 2.18 25.36
C PRO A 145 -6.05 2.60 25.73
N GLN A 146 -5.95 3.66 26.54
CA GLN A 146 -4.68 4.03 27.13
C GLN A 146 -4.25 3.00 28.18
N THR A 147 -2.95 2.68 28.23
CA THR A 147 -2.41 1.87 29.32
C THR A 147 -2.47 2.65 30.63
N THR A 148 -3.22 2.10 31.59
CA THR A 148 -3.37 2.58 32.96
C THR A 148 -3.32 1.37 33.91
N PRO A 149 -3.13 1.58 35.24
CA PRO A 149 -3.18 0.48 36.19
C PRO A 149 -4.48 -0.35 36.10
N GLU A 150 -5.60 0.30 35.81
CA GLU A 150 -6.92 -0.34 35.69
C GLU A 150 -7.02 -1.22 34.45
N THR A 151 -6.57 -0.72 33.28
CA THR A 151 -6.61 -1.52 32.04
C THR A 151 -5.67 -2.71 32.13
N LEU A 152 -4.52 -2.56 32.79
CA LEU A 152 -3.60 -3.67 33.09
C LEU A 152 -4.22 -4.69 34.06
N ALA A 153 -4.84 -4.24 35.15
CA ALA A 153 -5.48 -5.12 36.12
C ALA A 153 -6.65 -5.93 35.52
N GLN A 154 -7.32 -5.38 34.52
CA GLN A 154 -8.42 -6.03 33.79
C GLN A 154 -7.94 -6.87 32.59
N GLY A 155 -6.65 -6.89 32.30
CA GLY A 155 -6.10 -7.60 31.13
C GLY A 155 -6.58 -7.02 29.79
N ILE A 156 -6.97 -5.75 29.76
CA ILE A 156 -7.44 -5.07 28.55
C ILE A 156 -6.23 -4.69 27.69
N VAL A 157 -6.28 -5.07 26.41
CA VAL A 157 -5.30 -4.61 25.41
C VAL A 157 -5.32 -3.09 25.36
N SER A 158 -4.18 -2.49 25.70
CA SER A 158 -4.03 -1.05 25.82
C SER A 158 -2.65 -0.63 25.36
N VAL A 159 -2.52 0.62 24.93
CA VAL A 159 -1.26 1.20 24.47
C VAL A 159 -0.97 2.51 25.20
N THR A 160 0.30 2.78 25.46
CA THR A 160 0.77 4.07 25.95
C THR A 160 0.66 5.14 24.86
N THR A 161 0.81 6.41 25.25
CA THR A 161 0.82 7.52 24.27
C THR A 161 1.98 7.37 23.28
N GLN A 162 3.14 6.93 23.75
CA GLN A 162 4.32 6.74 22.92
C GLN A 162 4.14 5.60 21.92
N GLU A 163 3.63 4.45 22.36
CA GLU A 163 3.29 3.32 21.48
C GLU A 163 2.24 3.74 20.45
N ARG A 164 1.18 4.44 20.86
CA ARG A 164 0.16 4.94 19.92
C ARG A 164 0.75 5.88 18.87
N LEU A 165 1.62 6.82 19.26
CA LEU A 165 2.29 7.71 18.32
C LEU A 165 3.22 6.94 17.37
N MET A 166 3.94 5.94 17.87
CA MET A 166 4.79 5.09 17.04
C MET A 166 3.96 4.31 16.02
N LEU A 167 2.85 3.70 16.44
CA LEU A 167 1.91 3.01 15.55
C LEU A 167 1.33 3.95 14.49
N LEU A 168 0.85 5.13 14.88
CA LEU A 168 0.34 6.10 13.91
C LEU A 168 1.42 6.57 12.93
N SER A 169 2.67 6.71 13.38
CA SER A 169 3.78 7.08 12.50
C SER A 169 4.09 6.02 11.44
N SER A 170 3.76 4.74 11.66
CA SER A 170 3.86 3.69 10.62
C SER A 170 2.60 3.58 9.79
N TYR A 171 1.42 3.53 10.40
CA TYR A 171 0.15 3.29 9.68
C TYR A 171 -0.30 4.47 8.82
N VAL A 172 -0.07 5.71 9.25
CA VAL A 172 -0.52 6.90 8.49
C VAL A 172 0.17 7.00 7.12
N PRO A 173 1.51 6.85 6.99
CA PRO A 173 2.14 6.76 5.67
C PRO A 173 1.59 5.64 4.79
N PHE A 174 1.31 4.46 5.37
CA PHE A 174 0.73 3.31 4.67
C PHE A 174 -0.74 3.53 4.27
N PHE A 175 -1.43 4.52 4.82
CA PHE A 175 -2.71 5.00 4.34
C PHE A 175 -2.55 6.07 3.24
N LEU A 176 -1.70 7.06 3.49
CA LEU A 176 -1.55 8.22 2.62
C LEU A 176 -1.01 7.85 1.24
N VAL A 177 0.01 6.97 1.16
CA VAL A 177 0.61 6.61 -0.12
C VAL A 177 -0.39 5.87 -1.04
N PRO A 178 -1.10 4.81 -0.60
CA PRO A 178 -2.16 4.19 -1.41
C PRO A 178 -3.31 5.15 -1.76
N PHE A 179 -3.72 6.03 -0.84
CA PHE A 179 -4.77 7.02 -1.11
C PHE A 179 -4.35 8.00 -2.21
N ILE A 180 -3.14 8.57 -2.11
CA ILE A 180 -2.58 9.44 -3.14
C ILE A 180 -2.44 8.69 -4.46
N MET A 181 -2.01 7.42 -4.44
CA MET A 181 -1.92 6.58 -5.63
C MET A 181 -3.28 6.40 -6.31
N ALA A 182 -4.34 6.12 -5.56
CA ALA A 182 -5.68 5.97 -6.10
C ALA A 182 -6.15 7.26 -6.81
N VAL A 183 -5.93 8.41 -6.18
CA VAL A 183 -6.28 9.72 -6.76
C VAL A 183 -5.44 10.02 -8.00
N ASP A 184 -4.11 9.90 -7.93
CA ASP A 184 -3.21 10.17 -9.06
C ASP A 184 -3.55 9.29 -10.27
N MET A 185 -3.70 7.98 -10.06
CA MET A 185 -4.01 7.05 -11.14
C MET A 185 -5.39 7.31 -11.74
N THR A 186 -6.38 7.69 -10.94
CA THR A 186 -7.70 8.11 -11.41
C THR A 186 -7.62 9.35 -12.31
N LEU A 187 -6.85 10.36 -11.91
CA LEU A 187 -6.63 11.56 -12.72
C LEU A 187 -5.93 11.24 -14.04
N ARG A 188 -4.91 10.39 -14.01
CA ARG A 188 -4.17 9.95 -15.21
C ARG A 188 -5.06 9.17 -16.18
N VAL A 189 -5.86 8.23 -15.69
CA VAL A 189 -6.82 7.46 -16.50
C VAL A 189 -7.88 8.39 -17.07
N SER A 190 -8.45 9.29 -16.27
CA SER A 190 -9.45 10.26 -16.72
C SER A 190 -8.94 11.12 -17.87
N LYS A 191 -7.66 11.55 -17.82
CA LYS A 191 -7.02 12.31 -18.91
C LYS A 191 -6.89 11.47 -20.19
N LEU A 192 -6.57 10.19 -20.08
CA LEU A 192 -6.49 9.29 -21.23
C LEU A 192 -7.86 9.04 -21.85
N VAL A 193 -8.89 8.81 -21.03
CA VAL A 193 -10.28 8.61 -21.49
C VAL A 193 -10.79 9.86 -22.19
N ARG A 194 -10.63 11.06 -21.61
CA ARG A 194 -11.02 12.33 -22.26
C ARG A 194 -10.33 12.53 -23.60
N LYS A 195 -9.05 12.16 -23.72
CA LYS A 195 -8.32 12.23 -24.98
C LYS A 195 -8.90 11.24 -26.01
N ALA A 196 -9.24 10.02 -25.60
CA ALA A 196 -9.84 9.02 -26.47
C ALA A 196 -11.21 9.46 -27.01
N ILE A 197 -12.08 9.96 -26.13
CA ILE A 197 -13.41 10.48 -26.51
C ILE A 197 -13.28 11.59 -27.57
N LYS A 198 -12.37 12.55 -27.35
CA LYS A 198 -12.15 13.65 -28.32
C LYS A 198 -11.72 13.14 -29.70
N LEU A 199 -10.87 12.13 -29.76
CA LEU A 199 -10.41 11.55 -31.03
C LEU A 199 -11.53 10.79 -31.74
N GLU A 200 -12.33 10.04 -30.98
CA GLU A 200 -13.50 9.35 -31.52
C GLU A 200 -14.50 10.34 -32.12
N ASP A 201 -14.74 11.47 -31.46
CA ASP A 201 -15.64 12.51 -31.96
C ASP A 201 -15.06 13.24 -33.20
N GLU A 202 -13.74 13.41 -33.29
CA GLU A 202 -13.09 13.96 -34.49
C GLU A 202 -13.12 12.98 -35.69
N GLU A 203 -13.10 11.67 -35.44
CA GLU A 203 -13.20 10.63 -36.48
C GLU A 203 -14.63 10.45 -36.99
N LYS A 204 -15.66 10.71 -36.17
CA LYS A 204 -17.08 10.68 -36.59
C LYS A 204 -17.42 11.69 -37.71
N TRP A 205 -16.60 12.72 -37.90
CA TRP A 205 -16.82 13.78 -38.90
C TRP A 205 -15.83 13.74 -40.07
N LYS A 206 -15.05 12.67 -40.21
CA LYS A 206 -14.18 12.40 -41.36
C LYS A 206 -14.80 11.35 -42.26
#